data_AF-X1PJ51-F1
#
_entry.id   AF-X1PJ51-F1
#
_cell.length_a   1.000
_cell.length_b   1.000
_cell.length_c   1.000
_cell.angle_alpha   90.00
_cell.angle_beta   90.00
_cell.angle_gamma   90.00
#
_symmetry.space_group_name_H-M   'P 1'
#
loop_
_entity.id
_entity.type
_entity.pdbx_description
1 polymer ?
#
loop_
_entity_poly.entity_id
_entity_poly.type
_entity_poly.pdbx_seq_one_letter_code
_entity_poly.pdbx_strand_id
1 'polypeptide(L)'
;MAYWLEYYEPLIRAEYDAGYGSGGGVARELGNASTAAHGGDLDGVGTALGLAKLAMQDFIKECLSRRSYRNYYLRDWLVACNNYIDAFAPADPFTMDALINTMLEATPEQVTYFVGLVDAYRQSIWTQPFNHEFFAALARGFETWE
;
A
#
# COMPACT_ATOMS: atom_id res chain seq x y z
N MET A 1 -9.41 17.70 1.96
CA MET A 1 -9.96 17.08 3.19
C MET A 1 -11.44 16.68 3.03
N ALA A 2 -12.28 17.48 2.35
CA ALA A 2 -13.71 17.18 2.13
C ALA A 2 -13.99 15.90 1.30
N TYR A 3 -13.17 15.59 0.29
CA TYR A 3 -13.38 14.43 -0.61
C TYR A 3 -13.29 13.06 0.10
N TRP A 4 -12.50 12.98 1.17
CA TRP A 4 -12.36 11.74 1.95
C TRP A 4 -13.62 11.44 2.77
N LEU A 5 -14.31 12.47 3.28
CA LEU A 5 -15.53 12.27 4.04
C LEU A 5 -16.69 11.82 3.15
N GLU A 6 -16.90 12.47 1.99
CA GLU A 6 -17.96 12.08 1.05
C GLU A 6 -17.80 10.66 0.50
N TYR A 7 -16.56 10.21 0.24
CA TYR A 7 -16.32 8.88 -0.31
C TYR A 7 -16.42 7.78 0.74
N TYR A 8 -15.92 8.02 1.95
CA TYR A 8 -15.81 6.98 2.98
C TYR A 8 -16.95 6.96 3.99
N GLU A 9 -17.68 8.06 4.20
CA GLU A 9 -18.82 8.09 5.14
C GLU A 9 -19.92 7.09 4.79
N PRO A 10 -20.37 6.96 3.52
CA PRO A 10 -21.39 5.96 3.17
C PRO A 10 -20.93 4.53 3.41
N LEU A 11 -19.64 4.25 3.14
CA LEU A 11 -19.03 2.94 3.37
C LEU A 11 -18.97 2.61 4.87
N ILE A 12 -18.52 3.55 5.69
CA ILE A 12 -18.45 3.40 7.14
C ILE A 12 -19.85 3.20 7.73
N ARG A 13 -20.85 3.92 7.22
CA ARG A 13 -22.24 3.80 7.69
C ARG A 13 -22.85 2.45 7.31
N ALA A 14 -22.68 2.00 6.07
CA ALA A 14 -23.13 0.68 5.64
C ALA A 14 -22.45 -0.45 6.46
N GLU A 15 -21.17 -0.30 6.78
CA GLU A 15 -20.44 -1.23 7.64
C GLU A 15 -20.96 -1.25 9.08
N TYR A 16 -21.27 -0.08 9.65
CA TYR A 16 -21.87 0.01 10.98
C TYR A 16 -23.25 -0.66 11.01
N ASP A 17 -24.11 -0.34 10.04
CA ASP A 17 -25.48 -0.82 9.96
C ASP A 17 -25.55 -2.35 9.83
N ALA A 18 -24.65 -2.95 9.04
CA ALA A 18 -24.58 -4.40 8.90
C ALA A 18 -24.16 -5.09 10.21
N GLY A 19 -23.21 -4.52 10.97
CA GLY A 19 -22.78 -5.09 12.27
C GLY A 19 -23.79 -4.94 13.38
N TYR A 20 -24.45 -3.79 13.39
CA TYR A 20 -25.57 -3.56 14.26
C TYR A 20 -26.70 -4.55 13.94
N GLY A 21 -26.94 -4.83 12.66
CA GLY A 21 -27.92 -5.81 12.20
C GLY A 21 -27.61 -7.24 12.65
N SER A 22 -26.39 -7.73 12.41
CA SER A 22 -25.98 -9.10 12.77
C SER A 22 -25.89 -9.29 14.29
N GLY A 23 -25.31 -8.32 15.02
CA GLY A 23 -25.25 -8.32 16.49
C GLY A 23 -26.64 -8.20 17.13
N GLY A 24 -27.52 -7.36 16.58
CA GLY A 24 -28.91 -7.26 17.00
C GLY A 24 -29.71 -8.55 16.74
N GLY A 25 -29.41 -9.24 15.64
CA GLY A 25 -29.95 -10.58 15.34
C GLY A 25 -29.63 -11.59 16.44
N VAL A 26 -28.38 -11.63 16.92
CA VAL A 26 -28.00 -12.51 18.04
C VAL A 26 -28.82 -12.24 19.30
N ALA A 27 -28.91 -10.96 19.71
CA ALA A 27 -29.66 -10.58 20.90
C ALA A 27 -31.15 -10.94 20.80
N ARG A 28 -31.75 -10.71 19.62
CA ARG A 28 -33.15 -11.05 19.35
C ARG A 28 -33.40 -12.55 19.48
N GLU A 29 -32.59 -13.38 18.83
CA GLU A 29 -32.80 -14.82 18.85
C GLU A 29 -32.53 -15.44 20.23
N LEU A 30 -31.59 -14.88 21.02
CA LEU A 30 -31.42 -15.27 22.41
C LEU A 30 -32.64 -14.90 23.28
N GLY A 31 -33.27 -13.75 23.03
CA GLY A 31 -34.53 -13.36 23.68
C GLY A 31 -35.68 -14.31 23.32
N ASN A 32 -35.78 -14.70 22.04
CA ASN A 32 -36.75 -15.70 21.57
C ASN A 32 -36.53 -17.05 22.27
N ALA A 33 -35.28 -17.50 22.37
CA ALA A 33 -34.93 -18.73 23.08
C ALA A 33 -35.33 -18.66 24.57
N SER A 34 -35.06 -17.54 25.25
CA SER A 34 -35.47 -17.36 26.64
C SER A 34 -37.00 -17.40 26.80
N THR A 35 -37.74 -16.82 25.86
CA THR A 35 -39.21 -16.80 25.89
C THR A 35 -39.79 -18.20 25.68
N ALA A 36 -39.26 -18.93 24.69
CA ALA A 36 -39.66 -20.32 24.42
C ALA A 36 -39.34 -21.23 25.62
N ALA A 37 -38.17 -21.06 26.24
CA ALA A 37 -37.78 -21.82 27.42
C ALA A 37 -38.74 -21.58 28.60
N HIS A 38 -39.14 -20.33 28.81
CA HIS A 38 -40.11 -20.00 29.85
C HIS A 38 -41.50 -20.62 29.59
N GLY A 39 -41.88 -20.74 28.32
CA GLY A 39 -43.12 -21.41 27.89
C GLY A 39 -43.05 -22.94 27.90
N GLY A 40 -41.88 -23.54 28.17
CA GLY A 40 -41.68 -24.99 28.09
C GLY A 40 -41.55 -25.54 26.65
N ASP A 41 -41.43 -24.67 25.66
CA ASP A 41 -41.28 -25.04 24.25
C ASP A 41 -39.81 -25.29 23.89
N LEU A 42 -39.36 -26.53 24.11
CA LEU A 42 -37.97 -26.92 23.85
C LEU A 42 -37.61 -26.89 22.35
N ASP A 43 -38.58 -27.12 21.46
CA ASP A 43 -38.36 -27.06 20.01
C ASP A 43 -38.17 -25.61 19.55
N GLY A 44 -38.94 -24.69 20.11
CA GLY A 44 -38.76 -23.24 19.95
C GLY A 44 -37.40 -22.75 20.46
N VAL A 45 -36.94 -23.26 21.60
CA VAL A 45 -35.58 -22.98 22.12
C VAL A 45 -34.51 -23.45 21.13
N GLY A 46 -34.61 -24.69 20.64
CA GLY A 46 -33.66 -25.26 19.69
C GLY A 46 -33.58 -24.45 18.40
N THR A 47 -34.73 -24.05 17.87
CA THR A 47 -34.82 -23.22 16.66
C THR A 47 -34.18 -21.85 16.86
N ALA A 48 -34.51 -21.16 17.95
CA ALA A 48 -33.99 -19.84 18.26
C ALA A 48 -32.48 -19.85 18.52
N LEU A 49 -31.96 -20.85 19.24
CA LEU A 49 -30.51 -21.01 19.43
C LEU A 49 -29.78 -21.32 18.11
N GLY A 50 -30.40 -22.10 17.21
CA GLY A 50 -29.88 -22.35 15.87
C GLY A 50 -29.73 -21.05 15.04
N LEU A 51 -30.75 -20.19 15.09
CA LEU A 51 -30.73 -18.88 14.43
C LEU A 51 -29.72 -17.92 15.09
N ALA A 52 -29.63 -17.91 16.42
CA ALA A 52 -28.64 -17.12 17.15
C ALA A 52 -27.20 -17.51 16.76
N LYS A 53 -26.93 -18.81 16.60
CA LYS A 53 -25.63 -19.30 16.10
C LYS A 53 -25.33 -18.75 14.70
N LEU A 54 -26.29 -18.77 13.78
CA LEU A 54 -26.08 -18.24 12.42
C LEU A 54 -25.79 -16.74 12.45
N ALA A 55 -26.57 -15.98 13.21
CA ALA A 55 -26.33 -14.54 13.40
C ALA A 55 -24.96 -14.26 14.02
N MET A 56 -24.49 -15.11 14.95
CA MET A 56 -23.17 -15.00 15.56
C MET A 56 -22.05 -15.30 14.56
N GLN A 57 -22.24 -16.28 13.67
CA GLN A 57 -21.28 -16.58 12.61
C GLN A 57 -21.15 -15.42 11.61
N ASP A 58 -22.28 -14.78 11.26
CA ASP A 58 -22.26 -13.63 10.38
C ASP A 58 -21.66 -12.41 11.07
N PHE A 59 -21.98 -12.18 12.35
CA PHE A 59 -21.33 -11.15 13.17
C PHE A 59 -19.80 -11.35 13.24
N ILE A 60 -19.33 -12.60 13.42
CA ILE A 60 -17.89 -12.91 13.40
C ILE A 60 -17.27 -12.62 12.04
N LYS A 61 -17.89 -13.08 10.93
CA LYS A 61 -17.40 -12.80 9.58
C LYS A 61 -17.32 -11.30 9.31
N GLU A 62 -18.31 -10.55 9.78
CA GLU A 62 -18.37 -9.11 9.67
C GLU A 62 -17.31 -8.41 10.54
N CYS A 63 -17.11 -8.81 11.79
CA CYS A 63 -16.04 -8.27 12.64
C CYS A 63 -14.65 -8.59 12.06
N LEU A 64 -14.45 -9.81 11.55
CA LEU A 64 -13.21 -10.25 10.94
C LEU A 64 -12.97 -9.56 9.60
N SER A 65 -13.96 -9.47 8.71
CA SER A 65 -13.81 -8.76 7.43
C SER A 65 -13.60 -7.25 7.62
N ARG A 66 -14.17 -6.63 8.65
CA ARG A 66 -14.08 -5.17 8.88
C ARG A 66 -12.79 -4.70 9.53
N ARG A 67 -12.16 -5.51 10.40
CA ARG A 67 -10.78 -5.24 10.84
C ARG A 67 -9.73 -5.84 9.92
N SER A 68 -10.03 -6.95 9.23
CA SER A 68 -9.08 -7.58 8.33
C SER A 68 -9.03 -6.89 6.98
N TYR A 69 -10.10 -6.44 6.33
CA TYR A 69 -10.00 -5.80 5.00
C TYR A 69 -9.06 -4.59 5.04
N ARG A 70 -9.35 -3.55 5.86
CA ARG A 70 -8.48 -2.37 5.93
C ARG A 70 -7.07 -2.67 6.44
N ASN A 71 -6.88 -3.56 7.43
CA ASN A 71 -5.53 -3.94 7.90
C ASN A 71 -4.81 -4.89 6.95
N TYR A 72 -5.53 -5.70 6.16
CA TYR A 72 -4.99 -6.59 5.14
C TYR A 72 -4.52 -5.76 3.96
N TYR A 73 -5.30 -4.78 3.49
CA TYR A 73 -4.82 -3.84 2.47
C TYR A 73 -3.73 -2.92 3.00
N LEU A 74 -3.78 -2.42 4.25
CA LEU A 74 -2.66 -1.64 4.80
C LEU A 74 -1.41 -2.49 5.02
N ARG A 75 -1.54 -3.74 5.48
CA ARG A 75 -0.41 -4.65 5.69
C ARG A 75 0.14 -5.17 4.37
N ASP A 76 -0.69 -5.62 3.44
CA ASP A 76 -0.27 -6.05 2.10
C ASP A 76 0.30 -4.87 1.32
N TRP A 77 -0.26 -3.67 1.47
CA TRP A 77 0.35 -2.45 0.92
C TRP A 77 1.66 -2.12 1.62
N LEU A 78 1.78 -2.25 2.94
CA LEU A 78 3.06 -2.05 3.64
C LEU A 78 4.11 -3.07 3.20
N VAL A 79 3.72 -4.34 3.06
CA VAL A 79 4.59 -5.44 2.63
C VAL A 79 4.97 -5.26 1.16
N ALA A 80 4.02 -4.87 0.30
CA ALA A 80 4.29 -4.54 -1.09
C ALA A 80 5.20 -3.31 -1.22
N CYS A 81 4.97 -2.25 -0.44
CA CYS A 81 5.84 -1.07 -0.39
C CYS A 81 7.22 -1.42 0.14
N ASN A 82 7.32 -2.25 1.19
CA ASN A 82 8.61 -2.69 1.72
C ASN A 82 9.36 -3.54 0.68
N ASN A 83 8.69 -4.50 0.04
CA ASN A 83 9.27 -5.31 -1.02
C ASN A 83 9.62 -4.49 -2.27
N TYR A 84 8.86 -3.43 -2.56
CA TYR A 84 9.14 -2.50 -3.67
C TYR A 84 10.33 -1.59 -3.35
N ILE A 85 10.47 -1.14 -2.10
CA ILE A 85 11.63 -0.38 -1.64
C ILE A 85 12.90 -1.26 -1.63
N ASP A 86 12.79 -2.51 -1.17
CA ASP A 86 13.90 -3.48 -1.18
C ASP A 86 14.29 -3.90 -2.61
N ALA A 87 13.35 -3.88 -3.57
CA ALA A 87 13.63 -4.15 -4.99
C ALA A 87 14.35 -3.00 -5.71
N PHE A 88 14.31 -1.78 -5.17
CA PHE A 88 15.04 -0.60 -5.69
C PHE A 88 16.20 -0.17 -4.79
N ALA A 89 16.39 -0.83 -3.64
CA ALA A 89 17.65 -0.75 -2.92
C ALA A 89 18.71 -1.40 -3.83
N PRO A 90 19.70 -0.64 -4.31
CA PRO A 90 20.71 -1.21 -5.19
C PRO A 90 21.42 -2.33 -4.42
N ALA A 91 21.24 -3.57 -4.88
CA ALA A 91 21.79 -4.76 -4.25
C ALA A 91 23.32 -4.71 -4.17
N ASP A 92 23.94 -3.95 -5.08
CA ASP A 92 25.35 -3.63 -5.07
C ASP A 92 25.56 -2.11 -5.01
N PRO A 93 26.57 -1.62 -4.26
CA PRO A 93 27.02 -0.24 -4.38
C PRO A 93 27.29 0.04 -5.86
N PHE A 94 26.75 1.15 -6.37
CA PHE A 94 27.12 1.62 -7.71
C PHE A 94 28.61 2.00 -7.70
N THR A 95 29.46 1.06 -8.10
CA THR A 95 30.90 1.21 -8.18
C THR A 95 31.31 1.72 -9.56
N MET A 96 32.49 2.35 -9.64
CA MET A 96 33.05 2.78 -10.91
C MET A 96 33.25 1.59 -11.88
N ASP A 97 33.63 0.43 -11.34
CA ASP A 97 33.80 -0.79 -12.14
C ASP A 97 32.47 -1.28 -12.73
N ALA A 98 31.36 -1.22 -11.98
CA ALA A 98 30.04 -1.55 -12.49
C ALA A 98 29.61 -0.62 -13.63
N LEU A 99 29.90 0.68 -13.51
CA LEU A 99 29.65 1.64 -14.58
C LEU A 99 30.49 1.33 -15.84
N ILE A 100 31.78 1.07 -15.68
CA ILE A 100 32.66 0.74 -16.81
C ILE A 100 32.18 -0.53 -17.53
N ASN A 101 31.85 -1.58 -16.78
CA ASN A 101 31.35 -2.83 -17.36
C ASN A 101 30.02 -2.61 -18.09
N THR A 102 29.09 -1.83 -17.51
CA THR A 102 27.83 -1.49 -18.16
C THR A 102 28.07 -0.75 -19.49
N MET A 103 29.05 0.14 -19.54
CA MET A 103 29.40 0.89 -20.76
C MET A 103 30.08 0.00 -21.82
N LEU A 104 30.85 -1.01 -21.40
CA LEU A 104 31.49 -1.98 -22.30
C LEU A 104 30.49 -2.98 -22.90
N GLU A 105 29.42 -3.30 -22.18
CA GLU A 105 28.37 -4.23 -22.61
C GLU A 105 27.21 -3.55 -23.37
N ALA A 106 27.23 -2.22 -23.47
CA ALA A 106 26.17 -1.44 -24.12
C ALA A 106 26.02 -1.78 -25.61
N THR A 107 24.78 -1.88 -26.09
CA THR A 107 24.51 -2.09 -27.52
C THR A 107 24.84 -0.83 -28.34
N PRO A 108 25.08 -0.96 -29.67
CA PRO A 108 25.33 0.19 -30.53
C PRO A 108 24.24 1.28 -30.47
N GLU A 109 22.97 0.90 -30.31
CA GLU A 109 21.85 1.83 -30.16
C GLU A 109 21.93 2.59 -28.84
N GLN A 110 22.28 1.90 -27.75
CA GLN A 110 22.43 2.51 -26.43
C GLN A 110 23.62 3.48 -26.40
N VAL A 111 24.74 3.12 -27.04
CA VAL A 111 25.90 4.00 -27.19
C VAL A 111 25.54 5.23 -28.02
N THR A 112 24.82 5.05 -29.14
CA THR A 112 24.38 6.16 -30.00
C THR A 112 23.46 7.11 -29.25
N TYR A 113 22.53 6.57 -28.45
CA TYR A 113 21.62 7.35 -27.63
C TYR A 113 22.37 8.12 -26.53
N PHE A 114 23.31 7.47 -25.83
CA PHE A 114 24.14 8.11 -24.82
C PHE A 114 24.98 9.26 -25.40
N VAL A 115 25.65 9.03 -26.54
CA VAL A 115 26.42 10.07 -27.24
C VAL A 115 25.52 11.23 -27.66
N GLY A 116 24.32 10.93 -28.20
CA GLY A 116 23.34 11.95 -28.55
C GLY A 116 22.90 12.83 -27.38
N LEU A 117 22.72 12.24 -26.19
CA LEU A 117 22.44 12.99 -24.96
C LEU A 117 23.63 13.87 -24.55
N VAL A 118 24.84 13.32 -24.53
CA VAL A 118 26.06 14.07 -24.18
C VAL A 118 26.27 15.26 -25.13
N ASP A 119 26.10 15.05 -26.43
CA ASP A 119 26.23 16.12 -27.43
C ASP A 119 25.11 17.16 -27.30
N ALA A 120 23.88 16.76 -27.01
CA ALA A 120 22.79 17.70 -26.74
C ALA A 120 23.07 18.56 -25.50
N TYR A 121 23.55 17.96 -24.41
CA TYR A 121 23.99 18.68 -23.21
C TYR A 121 25.14 19.63 -23.52
N ARG A 122 26.16 19.17 -24.24
CA ARG A 122 27.28 20.02 -24.67
C ARG A 122 26.82 21.22 -25.49
N GLN A 123 25.94 21.01 -26.46
CA GLN A 123 25.38 22.08 -27.28
C GLN A 123 24.55 23.08 -26.46
N SER A 124 23.77 22.59 -25.48
CA SER A 124 22.97 23.44 -24.57
C SER A 124 23.80 24.37 -23.68
N ILE A 125 25.06 24.00 -23.42
CA ILE A 125 26.00 24.79 -22.62
C ILE A 125 26.85 25.70 -23.51
N TRP A 126 27.06 25.35 -24.78
CA TRP A 126 27.94 26.09 -25.70
C TRP A 126 27.48 27.52 -26.00
N THR A 127 26.18 27.79 -25.89
CA THR A 127 25.60 29.14 -26.03
C THR A 127 25.60 29.93 -24.73
N GLN A 128 26.01 29.32 -23.60
CA GLN A 128 26.03 29.99 -22.31
C GLN A 128 27.38 30.71 -22.08
N PRO A 129 27.37 31.90 -21.46
CA PRO A 129 28.60 32.59 -21.08
C PRO A 129 29.42 31.73 -20.10
N PHE A 130 30.74 31.79 -20.23
CA PHE A 130 31.66 31.01 -19.41
C PHE A 130 31.46 31.28 -17.91
N ASN A 131 31.03 30.25 -17.17
CA ASN A 131 30.81 30.33 -15.73
C ASN A 131 32.10 29.99 -14.97
N HIS A 132 32.96 31.00 -14.82
CA HIS A 132 34.25 30.87 -14.15
C HIS A 132 34.16 30.38 -12.70
N GLU A 133 33.08 30.71 -11.97
CA GLU A 133 32.88 30.28 -10.59
C GLU A 133 32.61 28.77 -10.51
N PHE A 134 31.77 28.24 -11.40
CA PHE A 134 31.49 26.80 -11.49
C PHE A 134 32.76 26.00 -11.77
N PHE A 135 33.55 26.40 -12.77
CA PHE A 135 34.78 25.69 -13.12
C PHE A 135 35.89 25.84 -12.06
N ALA A 136 35.98 26.99 -11.36
CA ALA A 136 36.90 27.16 -10.25
C ALA A 136 36.49 26.35 -9.00
N ALA A 137 35.20 26.12 -8.78
CA ALA A 137 34.71 25.22 -7.74
C ALA A 137 34.96 23.75 -8.10
N LEU A 138 34.77 23.39 -9.37
CA LEU A 138 35.08 22.05 -9.89
C LEU A 138 36.57 21.72 -9.73
N ALA A 139 37.47 22.64 -10.11
CA ALA A 139 38.91 22.45 -9.99
C ALA A 139 39.37 22.24 -8.53
N ARG A 140 38.79 23.00 -7.58
CA ARG A 140 39.04 22.81 -6.14
C ARG A 140 38.57 21.45 -5.62
N GLY A 141 37.50 20.89 -6.18
CA GLY A 141 37.04 19.55 -5.83
C GLY A 141 37.98 18.42 -6.28
N PHE A 142 38.80 18.65 -7.31
CA PHE A 142 39.84 17.71 -7.75
C PHE A 142 41.16 17.88 -6.99
N GLU A 143 41.42 19.05 -6.39
CA GLU A 143 42.61 19.31 -5.57
C GLU A 143 42.61 18.49 -4.26
N THR A 144 41.46 17.97 -3.85
CA THR A 144 41.26 17.14 -2.65
C THR A 144 41.29 15.63 -2.90
N TRP A 145 41.72 15.16 -4.08
CA TRP A 145 42.00 13.74 -4.34
C TRP A 145 43.49 13.45 -4.05
N GLU A 146 43.84 13.26 -2.77
CA GLU A 146 45.01 12.50 -2.31
C GLU A 146 44.55 11.22 -1.59
#